data_AF-A0A5M8PKJ1-F1
#
_entry.id   AF-A0A5M8PKJ1-F1
#
_cell.length_a   1.000
_cell.length_b   1.000
_cell.length_c   1.000
_cell.angle_alpha   90.00
_cell.angle_beta   90.00
_cell.angle_gamma   90.00
#
_symmetry.space_group_name_H-M   'P 1'
#
loop_
_entity.id
_entity.type
_entity.pdbx_description
1 polymer ?
#
loop_
_entity_poly.entity_id
_entity_poly.type
_entity_poly.pdbx_seq_one_letter_code
_entity_poly.pdbx_strand_id
1 'polypeptide(L)'
;MTVPRLGLGVLHEPSNPPAAVVDIVFVHGLTGAPANTWLHTASGMYWPATLLSRDVPNSRILSFGYDADVVEFWNPTSQNRVEKNRTRKTGRSHPEKHLQQISSCTIGIVFLGTPHHGADLAAWAKFGSTIAKTIKHVNSDIVSVLKPGSEMLARVQDGFHGLLRLRRNEESEIAVTCFFEELPLPLVGKVVEMESAILPGYASYGIHANHMDMTKFDNKDNSGYESVLGELRRWVKGLQPALGTAPTFRVKAQKGKSETRPQDHRDDKEAELLETLASDYKCDKDSISVRVPGTCEWFFEDDRFLEWRDSTYSRLLWVSAAPGCGKSVLSRALIDERRVCKIPMDSTVCYFFFKDGQEQRTHGTDALSAVLHQLFENTGLITYALPSYRNYGKKLRDAFSELWEILVRSARDSEVGEIVCVLDALDECEQNARKQLTEKLVSFFSQIEPHDNPSFALKFLITSRPYDDLEQNFQPLSGVSTYLHFDGDDKSQIIGQEIDLVIDAKIPSIAGDFSDEDRKRISQRLKKMDNRVVMSPSPSLW
;
A
#
# COMPACT_ATOMS: atom_id res chain seq x y z
N MET A 1 13.26 -25.16 5.33
CA MET A 1 12.29 -24.32 4.58
C MET A 1 12.19 -23.00 5.32
N THR A 2 12.32 -21.89 4.61
CA THR A 2 12.32 -20.54 5.22
C THR A 2 11.04 -19.85 4.77
N VAL A 3 10.10 -19.66 5.69
CA VAL A 3 8.87 -18.89 5.41
C VAL A 3 9.21 -17.41 5.63
N PRO A 4 9.12 -16.55 4.62
CA PRO A 4 9.44 -15.14 4.78
C PRO A 4 8.48 -14.49 5.77
N ARG A 5 9.00 -13.54 6.56
CA ARG A 5 8.21 -12.80 7.55
C ARG A 5 7.23 -11.82 6.89
N LEU A 6 7.64 -11.21 5.79
CA LEU A 6 6.86 -10.25 5.00
C LEU A 6 6.91 -10.62 3.51
N GLY A 7 5.86 -10.29 2.78
CA GLY A 7 5.74 -10.56 1.34
C GLY A 7 5.37 -12.01 1.01
N LEU A 8 5.43 -12.34 -0.28
CA LEU A 8 5.06 -13.65 -0.81
C LEU A 8 6.24 -14.63 -0.72
N GLY A 9 6.00 -15.82 -0.16
CA GLY A 9 6.97 -16.91 -0.08
C GLY A 9 6.43 -18.18 -0.72
N VAL A 10 7.26 -18.87 -1.50
CA VAL A 10 6.90 -20.15 -2.12
C VAL A 10 7.11 -21.29 -1.12
N LEU A 11 6.05 -22.03 -0.82
CA LEU A 11 6.07 -23.22 0.03
C LEU A 11 6.14 -24.51 -0.78
N HIS A 12 5.52 -24.55 -1.95
CA HIS A 12 5.57 -25.72 -2.83
C HIS A 12 5.43 -25.27 -4.29
N GLU A 13 6.30 -25.82 -5.14
CA GLU A 13 6.25 -25.69 -6.59
C GLU A 13 6.03 -27.09 -7.19
N PRO A 14 5.05 -27.29 -8.08
CA PRO A 14 4.81 -28.58 -8.70
C PRO A 14 6.01 -29.02 -9.56
N SER A 15 6.41 -30.28 -9.42
CA SER A 15 7.71 -30.76 -9.94
C SER A 15 7.74 -31.07 -11.45
N ASN A 16 6.61 -31.03 -12.16
CA ASN A 16 6.52 -31.37 -13.58
C ASN A 16 5.80 -30.28 -14.38
N PRO A 17 6.32 -29.83 -15.54
CA PRO A 17 5.54 -29.06 -16.50
C PRO A 17 4.32 -29.89 -16.94
N PRO A 18 3.11 -29.31 -17.00
CA PRO A 18 2.78 -27.89 -17.20
C PRO A 18 2.77 -27.02 -15.93
N ALA A 19 2.58 -25.71 -16.10
CA ALA A 19 2.40 -24.74 -15.01
C ALA A 19 1.34 -25.19 -14.00
N ALA A 20 1.48 -24.77 -12.73
CA ALA A 20 0.54 -25.07 -11.66
C ALA A 20 -0.91 -24.84 -12.13
N VAL A 21 -1.81 -25.78 -11.83
CA VAL A 21 -3.22 -25.66 -12.24
C VAL A 21 -3.98 -24.63 -11.40
N VAL A 22 -3.41 -24.26 -10.25
CA VAL A 22 -3.92 -23.25 -9.33
C VAL A 22 -2.78 -22.78 -8.42
N ASP A 23 -2.82 -21.52 -8.01
CA ASP A 23 -2.03 -20.98 -6.90
C ASP A 23 -2.89 -20.95 -5.62
N ILE A 24 -2.40 -21.51 -4.52
CA ILE A 24 -3.04 -21.48 -3.20
C ILE A 24 -2.21 -20.57 -2.30
N VAL A 25 -2.79 -19.47 -1.84
CA VAL A 25 -2.11 -18.45 -1.02
C VAL A 25 -2.62 -18.49 0.42
N PHE A 26 -1.71 -18.74 1.37
CA PHE A 26 -1.98 -18.70 2.80
C PHE A 26 -1.72 -17.31 3.37
N VAL A 27 -2.73 -16.72 4.00
CA VAL A 27 -2.65 -15.39 4.63
C VAL A 27 -2.89 -15.54 6.12
N HIS A 28 -1.91 -15.14 6.96
CA HIS A 28 -2.05 -15.29 8.42
C HIS A 28 -3.03 -14.27 9.01
N GLY A 29 -3.54 -14.57 10.21
CA GLY A 29 -4.41 -13.67 10.98
C GLY A 29 -3.66 -12.57 11.72
N LEU A 30 -4.44 -11.64 12.30
CA LEU A 30 -3.96 -10.58 13.20
C LEU A 30 -3.20 -11.19 14.39
N THR A 31 -2.14 -10.53 14.85
CA THR A 31 -1.21 -11.04 15.90
C THR A 31 -0.49 -12.36 15.56
N GLY A 32 -0.71 -12.91 14.36
CA GLY A 32 -0.09 -14.12 13.85
C GLY A 32 1.10 -13.85 12.95
N ALA A 33 1.83 -14.91 12.59
CA ALA A 33 2.93 -14.84 11.63
C ALA A 33 2.81 -15.96 10.58
N PRO A 34 3.37 -15.79 9.36
CA PRO A 34 3.32 -16.77 8.27
C PRO A 34 3.77 -18.19 8.64
N ALA A 35 4.76 -18.30 9.54
CA ALA A 35 5.26 -19.58 10.01
C ALA A 35 4.41 -20.16 11.14
N ASN A 36 3.96 -19.34 12.09
CA ASN A 36 3.38 -19.80 13.35
C ASN A 36 1.87 -20.09 13.27
N THR A 37 1.16 -19.39 12.39
CA THR A 37 -0.31 -19.50 12.26
C THR A 37 -0.75 -20.90 11.81
N TRP A 38 0.08 -21.56 11.02
CA TRP A 38 -0.21 -22.86 10.41
C TRP A 38 0.62 -24.00 11.02
N LEU A 39 1.48 -23.70 12.00
CA LEU A 39 2.34 -24.69 12.64
C LEU A 39 1.60 -25.34 13.81
N HIS A 40 1.40 -26.66 13.74
CA HIS A 40 1.01 -27.44 14.90
C HIS A 40 2.23 -27.67 15.80
N THR A 41 2.36 -26.83 16.84
CA THR A 41 3.56 -26.74 17.68
C THR A 41 3.97 -28.07 18.31
N ALA A 42 3.00 -28.89 18.76
CA ALA A 42 3.30 -30.14 19.47
C ALA A 42 3.93 -31.21 18.56
N SER A 43 3.55 -31.26 17.28
CA SER A 43 4.15 -32.19 16.31
C SER A 43 5.22 -31.55 15.42
N GLY A 44 5.34 -30.22 15.43
CA GLY A 44 6.17 -29.47 14.49
C GLY A 44 5.63 -29.49 13.05
N MET A 45 4.36 -29.88 12.85
CA MET A 45 3.78 -30.03 11.52
C MET A 45 3.38 -28.68 10.95
N TYR A 46 4.07 -28.25 9.88
CA TYR A 46 3.65 -27.12 9.04
C TYR A 46 2.89 -27.64 7.82
N TRP A 47 1.61 -27.94 8.04
CA TRP A 47 0.77 -28.68 7.09
C TRP A 47 0.64 -28.06 5.68
N PRO A 48 0.74 -26.73 5.45
CA PRO A 48 0.67 -26.18 4.10
C PRO A 48 1.79 -26.69 3.19
N ALA A 49 3.01 -26.83 3.72
CA ALA A 49 4.16 -27.28 2.95
C ALA A 49 4.36 -28.80 2.97
N THR A 50 3.75 -29.51 3.93
CA THR A 50 3.98 -30.96 4.13
C THR A 50 2.79 -31.82 3.71
N LEU A 51 1.59 -31.55 4.22
CA LEU A 51 0.40 -32.34 3.93
C LEU A 51 -0.25 -31.88 2.62
N LEU A 52 -0.51 -30.57 2.49
CA LEU A 52 -1.25 -30.04 1.36
C LEU A 52 -0.49 -30.16 0.04
N SER A 53 0.83 -29.93 0.06
CA SER A 53 1.71 -30.13 -1.11
C SER A 53 1.67 -31.56 -1.65
N ARG A 54 1.50 -32.56 -0.77
CA ARG A 54 1.37 -33.96 -1.18
C ARG A 54 -0.05 -34.27 -1.68
N ASP A 55 -1.05 -33.69 -1.05
CA ASP A 55 -2.45 -34.03 -1.27
C ASP A 55 -3.11 -33.23 -2.42
N VAL A 56 -2.45 -32.15 -2.86
CA VAL A 56 -2.78 -31.31 -4.05
C VAL A 56 -1.48 -30.98 -4.84
N PRO A 57 -0.78 -31.99 -5.40
CA PRO A 57 0.59 -31.85 -5.91
C PRO A 57 0.73 -31.05 -7.22
N ASN A 58 -0.39 -30.73 -7.86
CA ASN A 58 -0.41 -29.92 -9.10
C ASN A 58 -0.67 -28.43 -8.81
N SER A 59 -0.76 -28.04 -7.54
CA SER A 59 -0.93 -26.65 -7.11
C SER A 59 0.40 -26.03 -6.72
N ARG A 60 0.57 -24.73 -6.94
CA ARG A 60 1.62 -23.96 -6.28
C ARG A 60 1.07 -23.50 -4.94
N ILE A 61 1.86 -23.64 -3.88
CA ILE A 61 1.47 -23.22 -2.53
C ILE A 61 2.36 -22.07 -2.11
N LEU A 62 1.73 -20.98 -1.69
CA LEU A 62 2.34 -19.71 -1.35
C LEU A 62 1.92 -19.31 0.06
N SER A 63 2.78 -18.57 0.76
CA SER A 63 2.46 -17.91 2.02
C SER A 63 2.66 -16.41 1.85
N PHE A 64 1.75 -15.61 2.35
CA PHE A 64 1.85 -14.15 2.32
C PHE A 64 1.97 -13.61 3.74
N GLY A 65 3.08 -12.92 4.00
CA GLY A 65 3.34 -12.23 5.26
C GLY A 65 3.08 -10.74 5.21
N TYR A 66 2.40 -10.22 6.22
CA TYR A 66 2.21 -8.79 6.45
C TYR A 66 2.42 -8.47 7.93
N ASP A 67 2.52 -7.19 8.26
CA ASP A 67 2.60 -6.77 9.66
C ASP A 67 1.22 -6.93 10.32
N ALA A 68 1.07 -7.99 11.13
CA ALA A 68 -0.18 -8.35 11.80
C ALA A 68 -0.50 -7.47 13.02
N ASP A 69 0.46 -6.64 13.46
CA ASP A 69 0.33 -5.73 14.59
C ASP A 69 -0.12 -4.32 14.15
N VAL A 70 -0.31 -4.13 12.83
CA VAL A 70 -0.73 -2.87 12.22
C VAL A 70 -2.13 -3.01 11.63
N VAL A 71 -3.03 -2.12 12.06
CA VAL A 71 -4.47 -2.06 11.69
C VAL A 71 -4.72 -1.71 10.21
N GLU A 72 -3.68 -1.60 9.38
CA GLU A 72 -3.77 -1.06 8.01
C GLU A 72 -4.54 -1.94 7.02
N PHE A 73 -4.71 -3.24 7.28
CA PHE A 73 -5.42 -4.17 6.38
C PHE A 73 -6.93 -3.87 6.25
N TRP A 74 -7.51 -3.11 7.19
CA TRP A 74 -8.96 -2.87 7.27
C TRP A 74 -9.39 -1.47 6.79
N ASN A 75 -8.48 -0.67 6.24
CA ASN A 75 -8.83 0.65 5.72
C ASN A 75 -9.62 0.56 4.39
N PRO A 76 -10.79 1.22 4.27
CA PRO A 76 -11.78 0.99 3.21
C PRO A 76 -11.47 1.72 1.88
N THR A 77 -10.22 1.70 1.40
CA THR A 77 -9.84 2.39 0.15
C THR A 77 -10.14 1.59 -1.13
N SER A 78 -10.55 0.33 -1.05
CA SER A 78 -10.71 -0.55 -2.22
C SER A 78 -12.15 -0.82 -2.68
N GLN A 79 -13.19 -0.41 -1.95
CA GLN A 79 -14.57 -0.81 -2.26
C GLN A 79 -15.54 0.32 -2.64
N ASN A 80 -15.25 1.58 -2.30
CA ASN A 80 -16.12 2.72 -2.64
C ASN A 80 -16.12 3.13 -4.13
N ARG A 81 -15.40 2.42 -4.99
CA ARG A 81 -15.29 2.76 -6.42
C ARG A 81 -16.20 1.93 -7.34
N VAL A 82 -16.81 0.87 -6.80
CA VAL A 82 -17.50 -0.14 -7.62
C VAL A 82 -18.98 0.19 -7.86
N GLU A 83 -19.67 0.91 -6.96
CA GLU A 83 -21.12 1.16 -7.10
C GLU A 83 -21.50 2.42 -7.89
N LYS A 84 -20.56 3.33 -8.23
CA LYS A 84 -20.88 4.58 -8.95
C LYS A 84 -20.53 4.66 -10.43
N ASN A 85 -19.86 3.65 -11.01
CA ASN A 85 -19.29 3.76 -12.36
C ASN A 85 -19.88 2.82 -13.42
N ARG A 86 -21.14 2.37 -13.28
CA ARG A 86 -21.77 1.51 -14.31
C ARG A 86 -22.50 2.25 -15.44
N THR A 87 -22.43 3.58 -15.49
CA THR A 87 -22.88 4.39 -16.63
C THR A 87 -21.82 5.37 -17.11
N ARG A 88 -20.74 4.84 -17.71
CA ARG A 88 -20.02 5.47 -18.84
C ARG A 88 -18.93 4.53 -19.35
N LYS A 89 -19.21 3.89 -20.50
CA LYS A 89 -18.19 3.28 -21.36
C LYS A 89 -17.31 4.40 -21.92
N THR A 90 -16.07 4.51 -21.46
CA THR A 90 -14.87 4.93 -22.22
C THR A 90 -13.67 4.84 -21.28
N GLY A 91 -12.60 4.16 -21.72
CA GLY A 91 -11.55 3.58 -20.89
C GLY A 91 -10.71 4.55 -20.06
N ARG A 92 -10.30 4.08 -18.87
CA ARG A 92 -9.16 4.53 -18.05
C ARG A 92 -8.84 3.40 -17.06
N SER A 93 -7.58 3.01 -16.93
CA SER A 93 -7.17 1.86 -16.10
C SER A 93 -5.75 2.04 -15.56
N HIS A 94 -5.47 1.81 -14.27
CA HIS A 94 -4.40 0.88 -13.85
C HIS A 94 -4.25 0.50 -12.35
N PRO A 95 -4.71 1.25 -11.31
CA PRO A 95 -4.76 0.70 -9.94
C PRO A 95 -5.87 -0.32 -9.76
N GLU A 96 -6.96 -0.15 -10.51
CA GLU A 96 -8.05 -1.12 -10.52
C GLU A 96 -7.69 -2.37 -11.31
N LYS A 97 -6.73 -2.32 -12.25
CA LYS A 97 -6.42 -3.48 -13.10
C LYS A 97 -5.74 -4.61 -12.34
N HIS A 98 -4.80 -4.36 -11.43
CA HIS A 98 -4.18 -5.44 -10.67
C HIS A 98 -5.16 -6.04 -9.63
N LEU A 99 -5.99 -5.21 -8.99
CA LEU A 99 -7.07 -5.70 -8.13
C LEU A 99 -8.17 -6.41 -8.91
N GLN A 100 -8.49 -5.95 -10.12
CA GLN A 100 -9.38 -6.62 -11.08
C GLN A 100 -8.74 -7.91 -11.60
N GLN A 101 -7.42 -7.96 -11.79
CA GLN A 101 -6.69 -9.16 -12.19
C GLN A 101 -6.73 -10.19 -11.07
N ILE A 102 -6.35 -9.81 -9.84
CA ILE A 102 -6.46 -10.66 -8.65
C ILE A 102 -7.90 -11.12 -8.47
N SER A 103 -8.88 -10.20 -8.54
CA SER A 103 -10.30 -10.54 -8.46
C SER A 103 -10.73 -11.47 -9.59
N SER A 104 -10.26 -11.26 -10.83
CA SER A 104 -10.63 -12.05 -12.02
C SER A 104 -10.02 -13.45 -12.01
N CYS A 105 -8.81 -13.61 -11.48
CA CYS A 105 -8.12 -14.89 -11.34
C CYS A 105 -8.45 -15.61 -10.01
N THR A 106 -9.09 -14.93 -9.07
CA THR A 106 -9.58 -15.56 -7.82
C THR A 106 -10.77 -16.46 -8.13
N ILE A 107 -10.58 -17.75 -7.90
CA ILE A 107 -11.59 -18.80 -8.07
C ILE A 107 -12.34 -19.11 -6.77
N GLY A 108 -11.72 -18.86 -5.61
CA GLY A 108 -12.35 -19.10 -4.34
C GLY A 108 -11.56 -18.58 -3.14
N ILE A 109 -12.25 -18.41 -2.01
CA ILE A 109 -11.74 -17.85 -0.76
C ILE A 109 -12.21 -18.73 0.41
N VAL A 110 -11.27 -19.16 1.25
CA VAL A 110 -11.55 -19.88 2.48
C VAL A 110 -11.31 -18.96 3.68
N PHE A 111 -12.32 -18.80 4.53
CA PHE A 111 -12.19 -18.11 5.81
C PHE A 111 -12.09 -19.12 6.96
N LEU A 112 -11.15 -18.92 7.87
CA LEU A 112 -10.95 -19.76 9.05
C LEU A 112 -11.07 -18.87 10.29
N GLY A 113 -12.20 -18.95 11.00
CA GLY A 113 -12.44 -18.18 12.23
C GLY A 113 -12.47 -16.66 12.02
N THR A 114 -12.82 -16.17 10.83
CA THR A 114 -12.81 -14.73 10.53
C THR A 114 -14.07 -14.03 11.08
N PRO A 115 -13.97 -13.00 11.95
CA PRO A 115 -15.14 -12.38 12.60
C PRO A 115 -15.85 -11.39 11.66
N HIS A 116 -16.58 -11.88 10.66
CA HIS A 116 -17.27 -11.06 9.66
C HIS A 116 -18.29 -10.09 10.25
N HIS A 117 -19.00 -10.48 11.32
CA HIS A 117 -19.96 -9.62 12.03
C HIS A 117 -19.40 -9.02 13.33
N GLY A 118 -18.09 -9.13 13.53
CA GLY A 118 -17.37 -8.72 14.74
C GLY A 118 -17.45 -9.79 15.82
N ALA A 119 -16.65 -9.67 16.88
CA ALA A 119 -16.74 -10.62 17.98
C ALA A 119 -16.68 -9.92 19.33
N ASP A 120 -17.15 -10.61 20.37
CA ASP A 120 -17.32 -10.03 21.70
C ASP A 120 -16.01 -9.40 22.21
N LEU A 121 -16.08 -8.14 22.63
CA LEU A 121 -14.91 -7.37 23.02
C LEU A 121 -14.21 -7.97 24.24
N ALA A 122 -14.98 -8.55 25.17
CA ALA A 122 -14.41 -9.19 26.35
C ALA A 122 -13.76 -10.53 26.00
N ALA A 123 -14.33 -11.29 25.07
CA ALA A 123 -13.68 -12.49 24.50
C ALA A 123 -12.37 -12.12 23.79
N TRP A 124 -12.36 -11.07 22.96
CA TRP A 124 -11.16 -10.57 22.29
C TRP A 124 -10.09 -10.03 23.25
N ALA A 125 -10.47 -9.26 24.27
CA ALA A 125 -9.52 -8.75 25.26
C ALA A 125 -8.87 -9.90 26.06
N LYS A 126 -9.66 -10.91 26.46
CA LYS A 126 -9.17 -12.10 27.14
C LYS A 126 -8.30 -12.96 26.21
N PHE A 127 -8.69 -13.11 24.94
CA PHE A 127 -7.89 -13.79 23.91
C PHE A 127 -6.54 -13.09 23.68
N GLY A 128 -6.54 -11.77 23.49
CA GLY A 128 -5.33 -10.96 23.37
C GLY A 128 -4.41 -11.12 24.59
N SER A 129 -4.97 -11.15 25.80
CA SER A 129 -4.19 -11.41 27.03
C SER A 129 -3.60 -12.83 27.10
N THR A 130 -4.21 -13.80 26.42
CA THR A 130 -3.73 -15.19 26.36
C THR A 130 -2.53 -15.30 25.41
N ILE A 131 -2.56 -14.57 24.29
CA ILE A 131 -1.46 -14.51 23.30
C ILE A 131 -0.32 -13.59 23.78
N ALA A 132 -0.63 -12.49 24.48
CA ALA A 132 0.36 -11.54 25.01
C ALA A 132 1.34 -12.15 26.03
N LYS A 133 0.97 -13.25 26.70
CA LYS A 133 1.89 -13.98 27.59
C LYS A 133 3.02 -14.68 26.83
N THR A 134 2.88 -14.90 25.53
CA THR A 134 3.86 -15.57 24.67
C THR A 134 4.52 -14.61 23.68
N ILE A 135 3.92 -13.45 23.40
CA ILE A 135 4.42 -12.43 22.47
C ILE A 135 4.30 -11.06 23.12
N LYS A 136 5.43 -10.37 23.35
CA LYS A 136 5.57 -9.21 24.25
C LYS A 136 4.91 -7.89 23.82
N HIS A 137 4.26 -7.79 22.65
CA HIS A 137 3.69 -6.53 22.17
C HIS A 137 2.43 -6.80 21.35
N VAL A 138 1.25 -6.52 21.90
CA VAL A 138 -0.02 -6.45 21.13
C VAL A 138 -0.65 -5.09 21.40
N ASN A 139 -1.02 -4.39 20.34
CA ASN A 139 -1.60 -3.05 20.35
C ASN A 139 -3.11 -3.09 20.65
N SER A 140 -3.61 -2.26 21.57
CA SER A 140 -5.02 -2.19 21.96
C SER A 140 -5.95 -1.61 20.89
N ASP A 141 -5.39 -0.92 19.87
CA ASP A 141 -6.18 -0.28 18.81
C ASP A 141 -6.80 -1.30 17.83
N ILE A 142 -6.15 -2.45 17.60
CA ILE A 142 -6.65 -3.57 16.75
C ILE A 142 -7.98 -4.11 17.29
N VAL A 143 -8.11 -4.18 18.61
CA VAL A 143 -9.28 -4.73 19.31
C VAL A 143 -10.52 -3.83 19.14
N SER A 144 -10.32 -2.54 18.83
CA SER A 144 -11.42 -1.60 18.62
C SER A 144 -12.14 -1.77 17.27
N VAL A 145 -11.42 -2.29 16.25
CA VAL A 145 -11.92 -2.46 14.88
C VAL A 145 -12.84 -3.68 14.73
N LEU A 146 -12.62 -4.72 15.54
CA LEU A 146 -13.36 -5.99 15.49
C LEU A 146 -14.64 -6.02 16.34
N LYS A 147 -15.02 -4.88 16.95
CA LYS A 147 -16.25 -4.75 17.75
C LYS A 147 -17.49 -5.00 16.88
N PRO A 148 -18.52 -5.72 17.38
CA PRO A 148 -19.80 -5.82 16.70
C PRO A 148 -20.40 -4.42 16.48
N GLY A 149 -20.85 -4.14 15.25
CA GLY A 149 -21.37 -2.82 14.88
C GLY A 149 -20.30 -1.76 14.55
N SER A 150 -19.03 -2.16 14.41
CA SER A 150 -17.97 -1.30 13.87
C SER A 150 -18.32 -0.85 12.44
N GLU A 151 -18.34 0.48 12.23
CA GLU A 151 -18.62 1.07 10.91
C GLU A 151 -17.58 0.64 9.86
N MET A 152 -16.33 0.39 10.28
CA MET A 152 -15.26 -0.09 9.40
C MET A 152 -15.51 -1.53 8.95
N LEU A 153 -15.87 -2.41 9.89
CA LEU A 153 -16.15 -3.81 9.60
C LEU A 153 -17.37 -3.96 8.69
N ALA A 154 -18.44 -3.17 8.94
CA ALA A 154 -19.62 -3.11 8.10
C ALA A 154 -19.28 -2.66 6.66
N ARG A 155 -18.43 -1.64 6.49
CA ARG A 155 -18.01 -1.15 5.17
C ARG A 155 -17.18 -2.18 4.39
N VAL A 156 -16.24 -2.87 5.04
CA VAL A 156 -15.44 -3.94 4.42
C VAL A 156 -16.31 -5.13 4.03
N GLN A 157 -17.30 -5.45 4.86
CA GLN A 157 -18.28 -6.49 4.59
C GLN A 157 -19.19 -6.12 3.41
N ASP A 158 -19.73 -4.90 3.38
CA ASP A 158 -20.63 -4.42 2.34
C ASP A 158 -19.96 -4.43 0.96
N GLY A 159 -18.74 -3.92 0.86
CA GLY A 159 -18.07 -3.94 -0.43
C GLY A 159 -17.53 -5.31 -0.83
N PHE A 160 -17.24 -6.22 0.11
CA PHE A 160 -16.92 -7.61 -0.21
C PHE A 160 -18.16 -8.32 -0.78
N HIS A 161 -19.33 -8.11 -0.17
CA HIS A 161 -20.60 -8.58 -0.74
C HIS A 161 -20.91 -7.93 -2.10
N GLY A 162 -20.58 -6.65 -2.28
CA GLY A 162 -20.68 -5.96 -3.56
C GLY A 162 -19.84 -6.64 -4.65
N LEU A 163 -18.58 -6.98 -4.35
CA LEU A 163 -17.69 -7.71 -5.25
C LEU A 163 -18.24 -9.09 -5.62
N LEU A 164 -18.69 -9.87 -4.64
CA LEU A 164 -19.25 -11.20 -4.85
C LEU A 164 -20.52 -11.15 -5.72
N ARG A 165 -21.40 -10.16 -5.50
CA ARG A 165 -22.62 -9.96 -6.31
C ARG A 165 -22.31 -9.60 -7.76
N LEU A 166 -21.25 -8.82 -8.01
CA LEU A 166 -20.86 -8.45 -9.37
C LEU A 166 -20.29 -9.64 -10.14
N ARG A 167 -19.46 -10.47 -9.50
CA ARG A 167 -18.87 -11.68 -10.09
C ARG A 167 -19.90 -12.75 -10.42
N ARG A 168 -20.97 -12.87 -9.60
CA ARG A 168 -22.11 -13.77 -9.87
C ARG A 168 -22.81 -13.46 -11.21
N ASN A 169 -22.74 -12.22 -11.70
CA ASN A 169 -23.36 -11.79 -12.95
C ASN A 169 -22.42 -11.85 -14.17
N GLU A 170 -21.14 -12.21 -14.01
CA GLU A 170 -20.09 -12.17 -15.07
C GLU A 170 -19.46 -13.56 -15.36
N GLU A 171 -20.27 -14.63 -15.38
CA GLU A 171 -19.88 -16.00 -15.79
C GLU A 171 -18.78 -16.71 -14.95
N SER A 172 -18.25 -16.10 -13.88
CA SER A 172 -17.27 -16.73 -12.98
C SER A 172 -17.48 -16.34 -11.50
N GLU A 173 -18.28 -17.14 -10.80
CA GLU A 173 -18.54 -16.97 -9.37
C GLU A 173 -17.31 -17.31 -8.52
N ILE A 174 -17.00 -16.48 -7.52
CA ILE A 174 -15.97 -16.78 -6.52
C ILE A 174 -16.59 -17.72 -5.48
N ALA A 175 -16.06 -18.95 -5.38
CA ALA A 175 -16.49 -19.88 -4.35
C ALA A 175 -16.04 -19.39 -2.97
N VAL A 176 -16.91 -19.38 -1.97
CA VAL A 176 -16.54 -19.02 -0.60
C VAL A 176 -16.94 -20.14 0.34
N THR A 177 -16.03 -20.51 1.24
CA THR A 177 -16.31 -21.42 2.36
C THR A 177 -15.79 -20.82 3.66
N CYS A 178 -16.62 -20.84 4.69
CA CYS A 178 -16.31 -20.33 6.02
C CYS A 178 -16.18 -21.48 7.03
N PHE A 179 -15.11 -21.51 7.80
CA PHE A 179 -14.89 -22.47 8.88
C PHE A 179 -14.94 -21.77 10.23
N PHE A 180 -15.62 -22.38 11.20
CA PHE A 180 -15.79 -21.82 12.54
C PHE A 180 -15.33 -22.77 13.64
N GLU A 181 -15.00 -22.24 14.81
CA GLU A 181 -14.56 -23.03 15.96
C GLU A 181 -15.74 -23.72 16.67
N GLU A 182 -15.56 -25.00 17.01
CA GLU A 182 -16.54 -25.74 17.81
C GLU A 182 -16.19 -25.77 19.29
N LEU A 183 -14.89 -25.74 19.63
CA LEU A 183 -14.43 -25.84 21.01
C LEU A 183 -14.09 -24.46 21.60
N PRO A 184 -14.53 -24.16 22.82
CA PRO A 184 -14.15 -22.91 23.48
C PRO A 184 -12.71 -22.98 23.99
N LEU A 185 -12.07 -21.81 24.11
CA LEU A 185 -10.88 -21.65 24.92
C LEU A 185 -11.23 -21.65 26.42
N PRO A 186 -10.40 -22.27 27.29
CA PRO A 186 -10.58 -22.19 28.73
C PRO A 186 -10.62 -20.73 29.21
N LEU A 187 -11.61 -20.37 30.04
CA LEU A 187 -11.83 -19.02 30.62
C LEU A 187 -12.22 -17.90 29.63
N VAL A 188 -11.98 -18.09 28.33
CA VAL A 188 -12.31 -17.12 27.28
C VAL A 188 -13.67 -17.42 26.65
N GLY A 189 -14.03 -18.70 26.47
CA GLY A 189 -15.17 -19.10 25.64
C GLY A 189 -14.76 -19.24 24.17
N LYS A 190 -15.73 -19.23 23.25
CA LYS A 190 -15.42 -19.09 21.82
C LYS A 190 -14.96 -17.65 21.55
N VAL A 191 -13.92 -17.50 20.76
CA VAL A 191 -13.35 -16.19 20.40
C VAL A 191 -14.18 -15.55 19.29
N VAL A 192 -14.63 -16.37 18.32
CA VAL A 192 -15.50 -15.96 17.23
C VAL A 192 -16.67 -16.93 17.16
N GLU A 193 -17.87 -16.43 17.48
CA GLU A 193 -19.11 -17.20 17.38
C GLU A 193 -19.42 -17.59 15.93
N MET A 194 -20.14 -18.70 15.74
CA MET A 194 -20.47 -19.25 14.42
C MET A 194 -21.12 -18.19 13.52
N GLU A 195 -22.06 -17.42 14.06
CA GLU A 195 -22.81 -16.39 13.33
C GLU A 195 -21.90 -15.26 12.82
N SER A 196 -20.79 -15.01 13.51
CA SER A 196 -19.78 -14.06 13.07
C SER A 196 -18.78 -14.69 12.10
N ALA A 197 -18.48 -15.98 12.26
CA ALA A 197 -17.53 -16.70 11.42
C ALA A 197 -18.07 -17.07 10.03
N ILE A 198 -19.37 -16.91 9.77
CA ILE A 198 -20.01 -17.33 8.50
C ILE A 198 -20.53 -16.16 7.68
N LEU A 199 -20.57 -16.36 6.36
CA LEU A 199 -21.26 -15.48 5.42
C LEU A 199 -22.55 -16.14 4.93
N PRO A 200 -23.73 -15.53 5.16
CA PRO A 200 -25.00 -16.10 4.74
C PRO A 200 -25.03 -16.43 3.24
N GLY A 201 -25.45 -17.65 2.89
CA GLY A 201 -25.55 -18.12 1.51
C GLY A 201 -24.31 -18.83 0.97
N TYR A 202 -23.25 -18.96 1.76
CA TYR A 202 -22.03 -19.71 1.42
C TYR A 202 -21.89 -20.97 2.27
N ALA A 203 -21.05 -21.90 1.82
CA ALA A 203 -20.80 -23.13 2.57
C ALA A 203 -20.08 -22.82 3.88
N SER A 204 -20.48 -23.48 4.97
CA SER A 204 -19.83 -23.31 6.26
C SER A 204 -19.77 -24.60 7.06
N TYR A 205 -18.62 -24.85 7.70
CA TYR A 205 -18.37 -26.08 8.45
C TYR A 205 -17.67 -25.80 9.78
N GLY A 206 -18.01 -26.57 10.81
CA GLY A 206 -17.29 -26.52 12.09
C GLY A 206 -15.96 -27.26 12.00
N ILE A 207 -14.94 -26.72 12.65
CA ILE A 207 -13.69 -27.44 12.95
C ILE A 207 -13.69 -27.75 14.44
N HIS A 208 -13.50 -29.02 14.78
CA HIS A 208 -13.45 -29.51 16.16
C HIS A 208 -12.15 -29.12 16.89
N ALA A 209 -11.92 -27.81 17.00
CA ALA A 209 -10.80 -27.17 17.63
C ALA A 209 -11.24 -25.80 18.18
N ASN A 210 -10.40 -25.20 19.02
CA ASN A 210 -10.57 -23.82 19.47
C ASN A 210 -9.91 -22.85 18.48
N HIS A 211 -10.16 -21.55 18.65
CA HIS A 211 -9.65 -20.50 17.76
C HIS A 211 -8.13 -20.53 17.53
N MET A 212 -7.32 -20.94 18.51
CA MET A 212 -5.86 -20.97 18.38
C MET A 212 -5.35 -22.18 17.59
N ASP A 213 -6.15 -23.24 17.51
CA ASP A 213 -5.76 -24.55 17.01
C ASP A 213 -6.49 -24.93 15.72
N MET A 214 -7.59 -24.25 15.37
CA MET A 214 -8.41 -24.59 14.19
C MET A 214 -7.69 -24.43 12.83
N THR A 215 -6.54 -23.76 12.80
CA THR A 215 -5.67 -23.63 11.60
C THR A 215 -4.42 -24.52 11.65
N LYS A 216 -4.27 -25.35 12.68
CA LYS A 216 -3.03 -26.09 13.00
C LYS A 216 -3.26 -27.58 12.97
N PHE A 217 -3.18 -28.16 11.78
CA PHE A 217 -3.39 -29.60 11.59
C PHE A 217 -2.11 -30.39 11.81
N ASP A 218 -2.23 -31.45 12.58
CA ASP A 218 -1.12 -32.27 13.04
C ASP A 218 -0.83 -33.45 12.10
N ASN A 219 -1.85 -33.96 11.40
CA ASN A 219 -1.75 -35.08 10.49
C ASN A 219 -2.90 -35.08 9.44
N LYS A 220 -2.83 -36.02 8.49
CA LYS A 220 -3.77 -36.12 7.35
C LYS A 220 -5.18 -36.61 7.72
N ASP A 221 -5.34 -37.27 8.87
CA ASP A 221 -6.58 -37.86 9.35
C ASP A 221 -7.29 -36.89 10.32
N ASN A 222 -6.75 -35.68 10.51
CA ASN A 222 -7.38 -34.61 11.27
C ASN A 222 -8.66 -34.15 10.54
N SER A 223 -9.81 -34.22 11.21
CA SER A 223 -11.12 -33.90 10.61
C SER A 223 -11.23 -32.46 10.08
N GLY A 224 -10.54 -31.51 10.72
CA GLY A 224 -10.46 -30.13 10.24
C GLY A 224 -9.66 -30.03 8.93
N TYR A 225 -8.53 -30.73 8.86
CA TYR A 225 -7.73 -30.82 7.62
C TYR A 225 -8.52 -31.49 6.49
N GLU A 226 -9.19 -32.61 6.76
CA GLU A 226 -10.01 -33.30 5.77
C GLU A 226 -11.12 -32.41 5.21
N SER A 227 -11.75 -31.60 6.07
CA SER A 227 -12.80 -30.66 5.67
C SER A 227 -12.26 -29.55 4.76
N VAL A 228 -11.13 -28.93 5.13
CA VAL A 228 -10.47 -27.90 4.30
C VAL A 228 -9.97 -28.48 2.98
N LEU A 229 -9.31 -29.65 3.03
CA LEU A 229 -8.79 -30.34 1.85
C LEU A 229 -9.92 -30.78 0.90
N GLY A 230 -11.06 -31.21 1.45
CA GLY A 230 -12.23 -31.60 0.67
C GLY A 230 -12.76 -30.47 -0.20
N GLU A 231 -12.85 -29.26 0.37
CA GLU A 231 -13.28 -28.06 -0.35
C GLU A 231 -12.26 -27.62 -1.41
N LEU A 232 -10.98 -27.59 -1.06
CA LEU A 232 -9.91 -27.26 -2.02
C LEU A 232 -9.89 -28.26 -3.19
N ARG A 233 -10.00 -29.56 -2.92
CA ARG A 233 -10.09 -30.60 -3.97
C ARG A 233 -11.33 -30.44 -4.83
N ARG A 234 -12.48 -30.10 -4.23
CA ARG A 234 -13.72 -29.83 -4.97
C ARG A 234 -13.52 -28.68 -5.97
N TRP A 235 -12.88 -27.60 -5.55
CA TRP A 235 -12.60 -26.45 -6.41
C TRP A 235 -11.60 -26.78 -7.50
N VAL A 236 -10.46 -27.39 -7.14
CA VAL A 236 -9.42 -27.78 -8.11
C VAL A 236 -9.95 -28.77 -9.15
N LYS A 237 -10.77 -29.74 -8.74
CA LYS A 237 -11.42 -30.68 -9.66
C LYS A 237 -12.39 -29.98 -10.61
N GLY A 238 -13.05 -28.90 -10.18
CA GLY A 238 -13.91 -28.07 -11.03
C GLY A 238 -13.16 -27.34 -12.16
N LEU A 239 -11.86 -27.09 -12.00
CA LEU A 239 -11.01 -26.47 -13.04
C LEU A 239 -10.58 -27.45 -14.13
N GLN A 240 -10.52 -28.75 -13.83
CA GLN A 240 -10.09 -29.79 -14.77
C GLN A 240 -11.06 -30.06 -15.95
N PRO A 241 -12.40 -30.05 -15.82
CA PRO A 241 -13.31 -30.22 -16.96
C PRO A 241 -13.32 -29.03 -17.94
N ALA A 242 -12.86 -27.84 -17.53
CA ALA A 242 -12.69 -26.69 -18.43
C ALA A 242 -11.47 -26.82 -19.38
N LEU A 243 -10.54 -27.74 -19.07
CA LEU A 243 -9.41 -28.11 -19.93
C LEU A 243 -9.73 -29.30 -20.88
N GLY A 244 -10.93 -29.89 -20.78
CA GLY A 244 -11.32 -31.12 -21.47
C GLY A 244 -12.26 -30.97 -22.68
N THR A 245 -12.74 -29.77 -22.99
CA THR A 245 -13.59 -29.52 -24.18
C THR A 245 -13.15 -28.26 -24.91
N ALA A 246 -12.12 -28.39 -25.75
CA ALA A 246 -11.82 -27.40 -26.76
C ALA A 246 -12.76 -27.60 -27.97
N PRO A 247 -13.55 -26.60 -28.39
CA PRO A 247 -14.05 -26.53 -29.76
C PRO A 247 -12.85 -26.30 -30.67
N THR A 248 -12.70 -27.19 -31.64
CA THR A 248 -11.67 -27.18 -32.67
C THR A 248 -11.67 -25.87 -33.49
N PHE A 249 -10.59 -25.09 -33.37
CA PHE A 249 -10.05 -24.35 -34.52
C PHE A 249 -8.92 -25.19 -35.14
N ARG A 250 -9.25 -25.92 -36.21
CA ARG A 250 -8.29 -26.63 -37.05
C ARG A 250 -7.41 -25.61 -37.79
N VAL A 251 -6.13 -25.53 -37.43
CA VAL A 251 -5.10 -25.03 -38.35
C VAL A 251 -4.35 -26.25 -38.89
N LYS A 252 -4.46 -26.47 -40.20
CA LYS A 252 -3.68 -27.49 -40.92
C LYS A 252 -2.20 -27.13 -40.85
N ALA A 253 -1.38 -28.16 -40.64
CA ALA A 253 0.07 -28.08 -40.72
C ALA A 253 0.53 -27.44 -42.05
N GLN A 254 1.24 -26.33 -41.96
CA GLN A 254 2.16 -25.89 -42.99
C GLN A 254 3.49 -25.55 -42.33
N LYS A 255 4.54 -26.25 -42.76
CA LYS A 255 5.94 -25.86 -42.57
C LYS A 255 6.08 -24.42 -43.08
N GLY A 256 6.19 -23.47 -42.16
CA GLY A 256 6.54 -22.08 -42.44
C GLY A 256 7.45 -21.60 -41.32
N LYS A 257 8.62 -21.06 -41.68
CA LYS A 257 9.55 -20.39 -40.76
C LYS A 257 8.76 -19.38 -39.92
N SER A 258 8.81 -19.50 -38.59
CA SER A 258 8.21 -18.52 -37.69
C SER A 258 9.15 -17.33 -37.55
N GLU A 259 8.86 -16.26 -38.29
CA GLU A 259 9.26 -14.91 -37.92
C GLU A 259 8.39 -14.48 -36.73
N THR A 260 9.02 -14.16 -35.60
CA THR A 260 8.36 -13.63 -34.39
C THR A 260 7.80 -12.23 -34.67
N ARG A 261 6.52 -12.00 -34.32
CA ARG A 261 5.91 -10.67 -34.40
C ARG A 261 6.57 -9.73 -33.36
N PRO A 262 6.94 -8.49 -33.72
CA PRO A 262 7.62 -7.54 -32.82
C PRO A 262 6.83 -7.07 -31.58
N GLN A 263 5.54 -7.39 -31.46
CA GLN A 263 4.64 -6.82 -30.46
C GLN A 263 4.67 -7.57 -29.11
N ASP A 264 4.72 -8.90 -29.10
CA ASP A 264 4.81 -9.71 -27.84
C ASP A 264 6.07 -9.36 -27.03
N HIS A 265 7.23 -9.24 -27.70
CA HIS A 265 8.49 -8.90 -27.04
C HIS A 265 8.55 -7.48 -26.47
N ARG A 266 7.64 -6.59 -26.89
CA ARG A 266 7.59 -5.21 -26.41
C ARG A 266 6.87 -5.16 -25.06
N ASP A 267 5.74 -5.85 -24.96
CA ASP A 267 4.93 -5.90 -23.75
C ASP A 267 5.71 -6.56 -22.58
N ASP A 268 6.48 -7.62 -22.87
CA ASP A 268 7.38 -8.26 -21.89
C ASP A 268 8.46 -7.29 -21.33
N LYS A 269 9.04 -6.46 -22.21
CA LYS A 269 10.08 -5.49 -21.81
C LYS A 269 9.53 -4.29 -21.06
N GLU A 270 8.31 -3.88 -21.39
CA GLU A 270 7.60 -2.82 -20.66
C GLU A 270 7.30 -3.28 -19.22
N ALA A 271 6.85 -4.53 -19.04
CA ALA A 271 6.63 -5.11 -17.71
C ALA A 271 7.93 -5.21 -16.88
N GLU A 272 9.02 -5.71 -17.48
CA GLU A 272 10.32 -5.84 -16.78
C GLU A 272 10.91 -4.47 -16.39
N LEU A 273 10.75 -3.46 -17.27
CA LEU A 273 11.16 -2.09 -16.98
C LEU A 273 10.34 -1.50 -15.83
N LEU A 274 9.02 -1.68 -15.83
CA LEU A 274 8.16 -1.19 -14.76
C LEU A 274 8.54 -1.84 -13.43
N GLU A 275 8.74 -3.16 -13.39
CA GLU A 275 9.21 -3.88 -12.19
C GLU A 275 10.58 -3.37 -11.72
N THR A 276 11.51 -3.09 -12.64
CA THR A 276 12.86 -2.57 -12.31
C THR A 276 12.80 -1.24 -11.56
N LEU A 277 11.87 -0.36 -11.92
CA LEU A 277 11.70 0.98 -11.33
C LEU A 277 10.85 0.97 -10.04
N ALA A 278 10.22 -0.15 -9.70
CA ALA A 278 9.31 -0.23 -8.56
C ALA A 278 10.01 -0.04 -7.21
N SER A 279 9.29 0.60 -6.28
CA SER A 279 9.66 0.75 -4.88
C SER A 279 8.41 0.93 -4.01
N ASP A 280 8.59 0.89 -2.69
CA ASP A 280 7.51 0.96 -1.70
C ASP A 280 7.06 2.40 -1.37
N TYR A 281 7.17 3.33 -2.33
CA TYR A 281 6.83 4.75 -2.12
C TYR A 281 5.39 4.96 -1.61
N LYS A 282 4.46 4.04 -1.89
CA LYS A 282 3.08 4.04 -1.35
C LYS A 282 3.08 3.79 0.16
N CYS A 283 3.74 2.72 0.62
CA CYS A 283 3.90 2.41 2.04
C CYS A 283 4.67 3.53 2.78
N ASP A 284 5.68 4.12 2.13
CA ASP A 284 6.43 5.23 2.69
C ASP A 284 5.52 6.43 3.00
N LYS A 285 4.67 6.83 2.05
CA LYS A 285 3.67 7.88 2.27
C LYS A 285 2.67 7.49 3.36
N ASP A 286 2.17 6.26 3.31
CA ASP A 286 1.08 5.81 4.19
C ASP A 286 1.51 5.64 5.65
N SER A 287 2.82 5.48 5.89
CA SER A 287 3.43 5.48 7.23
C SER A 287 3.42 6.85 7.94
N ILE A 288 3.22 7.95 7.21
CA ILE A 288 3.20 9.31 7.77
C ILE A 288 1.82 9.61 8.34
N SER A 289 1.68 10.21 9.52
CA SER A 289 0.34 10.51 10.06
C SER A 289 -0.54 11.35 9.11
N VAL A 290 -1.82 10.99 8.99
CA VAL A 290 -2.82 11.82 8.31
C VAL A 290 -2.95 13.16 9.06
N ARG A 291 -3.15 14.26 8.32
CA ARG A 291 -3.32 15.57 8.96
C ARG A 291 -4.56 15.61 9.85
N VAL A 292 -4.52 16.45 10.88
CA VAL A 292 -5.71 16.74 11.69
C VAL A 292 -6.56 17.76 10.91
N PRO A 293 -7.89 17.56 10.79
CA PRO A 293 -8.75 18.54 10.12
C PRO A 293 -8.58 19.95 10.71
N GLY A 294 -8.42 20.94 9.84
CA GLY A 294 -8.17 22.32 10.22
C GLY A 294 -6.68 22.70 10.38
N THR A 295 -5.75 21.75 10.26
CA THR A 295 -4.31 22.06 10.17
C THR A 295 -3.85 22.19 8.72
N CYS A 296 -2.73 22.89 8.47
CA CYS A 296 -2.15 23.22 7.17
C CYS A 296 -2.97 24.21 6.32
N GLU A 297 -4.10 24.73 6.81
CA GLU A 297 -4.98 25.61 6.02
C GLU A 297 -4.26 26.89 5.60
N TRP A 298 -3.43 27.44 6.50
CA TRP A 298 -2.63 28.64 6.20
C TRP A 298 -1.68 28.43 5.02
N PHE A 299 -1.24 27.19 4.75
CA PHE A 299 -0.38 26.87 3.60
C PHE A 299 -1.22 26.73 2.33
N PHE A 300 -2.39 26.09 2.43
CA PHE A 300 -3.29 25.93 1.29
C PHE A 300 -3.82 27.27 0.76
N GLU A 301 -3.83 28.29 1.61
CA GLU A 301 -4.24 29.66 1.29
C GLU A 301 -3.06 30.60 0.98
N ASP A 302 -1.80 30.12 1.04
CA ASP A 302 -0.62 30.97 0.79
C ASP A 302 -0.53 31.33 -0.71
N ASP A 303 -0.55 32.63 -1.03
CA ASP A 303 -0.54 33.12 -2.41
C ASP A 303 0.62 32.56 -3.25
N ARG A 304 1.78 32.35 -2.62
CA ARG A 304 2.97 31.83 -3.30
C ARG A 304 2.83 30.36 -3.66
N PHE A 305 2.16 29.58 -2.80
CA PHE A 305 1.78 28.20 -3.11
C PHE A 305 0.72 28.16 -4.21
N LEU A 306 -0.31 29.00 -4.12
CA LEU A 306 -1.36 29.11 -5.12
C LEU A 306 -0.80 29.52 -6.49
N GLU A 307 0.13 30.47 -6.54
CA GLU A 307 0.82 30.90 -7.76
C GLU A 307 1.61 29.74 -8.39
N TRP A 308 2.36 28.97 -7.58
CA TRP A 308 3.07 27.79 -8.06
C TRP A 308 2.09 26.71 -8.57
N ARG A 309 1.05 26.40 -7.81
CA ARG A 309 0.04 25.39 -8.14
C ARG A 309 -0.70 25.73 -9.44
N ASP A 310 -1.08 27.00 -9.62
CA ASP A 310 -1.89 27.45 -10.74
C ASP A 310 -1.06 27.85 -11.97
N SER A 311 0.27 27.91 -11.87
CA SER A 311 1.15 28.19 -13.01
C SER A 311 0.97 27.17 -14.14
N THR A 312 1.06 27.60 -15.39
CA THR A 312 0.91 26.70 -16.57
C THR A 312 2.26 26.27 -17.15
N TYR A 313 3.35 26.55 -16.44
CA TYR A 313 4.72 26.29 -16.86
C TYR A 313 5.47 25.56 -15.75
N SER A 314 6.62 25.01 -16.11
CA SER A 314 7.49 24.29 -15.19
C SER A 314 8.02 25.21 -14.09
N ARG A 315 7.76 24.88 -12.82
CA ARG A 315 8.17 25.70 -11.66
C ARG A 315 8.56 24.85 -10.45
N LEU A 316 9.55 25.32 -9.69
CA LEU A 316 9.95 24.72 -8.42
C LEU A 316 9.35 25.49 -7.24
N LEU A 317 8.77 24.77 -6.29
CA LEU A 317 8.42 25.25 -4.96
C LEU A 317 9.28 24.53 -3.93
N TRP A 318 10.06 25.29 -3.18
CA TRP A 318 10.85 24.73 -2.08
C TRP A 318 10.28 25.20 -0.74
N VAL A 319 9.89 24.24 0.08
CA VAL A 319 9.32 24.42 1.42
C VAL A 319 10.36 24.03 2.47
N SER A 320 10.85 25.01 3.22
CA SER A 320 11.82 24.82 4.29
C SER A 320 11.19 25.12 5.64
N ALA A 321 11.37 24.21 6.61
CA ALA A 321 10.92 24.42 7.98
C ALA A 321 11.75 23.58 8.96
N ALA A 322 11.72 23.93 10.25
CA ALA A 322 12.42 23.19 11.29
C ALA A 322 11.91 21.72 11.43
N PRO A 323 12.69 20.82 12.07
CA PRO A 323 12.23 19.46 12.39
C PRO A 323 10.97 19.45 13.24
N GLY A 324 10.05 18.50 12.99
CA GLY A 324 8.81 18.38 13.76
C GLY A 324 7.69 19.37 13.38
N CYS A 325 7.92 20.31 12.46
CA CYS A 325 6.91 21.27 11.99
C CYS A 325 5.85 20.68 11.03
N GLY A 326 5.78 19.35 10.88
CA GLY A 326 4.74 18.69 10.08
C GLY A 326 4.92 18.74 8.55
N LYS A 327 6.13 19.01 8.02
CA LYS A 327 6.40 19.04 6.57
C LYS A 327 5.91 17.78 5.82
N SER A 328 6.22 16.60 6.34
CA SER A 328 5.79 15.33 5.73
C SER A 328 4.27 15.13 5.80
N VAL A 329 3.64 15.60 6.88
CA VAL A 329 2.17 15.61 7.02
C VAL A 329 1.54 16.57 6.01
N LEU A 330 2.15 17.74 5.79
CA LEU A 330 1.75 18.69 4.75
C LEU A 330 1.89 18.06 3.35
N SER A 331 3.03 17.45 3.03
CA SER A 331 3.26 16.76 1.74
C SER A 331 2.22 15.66 1.51
N ARG A 332 1.97 14.80 2.51
CA ARG A 332 0.92 13.78 2.44
C ARG A 332 -0.46 14.40 2.21
N ALA A 333 -0.83 15.44 2.96
CA ALA A 333 -2.12 16.11 2.83
C ALA A 333 -2.30 16.73 1.44
N LEU A 334 -1.27 17.37 0.90
CA LEU A 334 -1.28 17.94 -0.45
C LEU A 334 -1.54 16.88 -1.53
N ILE A 335 -0.97 15.67 -1.37
CA ILE A 335 -1.15 14.53 -2.29
C ILE A 335 -2.53 13.90 -2.11
N ASP A 336 -2.88 13.48 -0.89
CA ASP A 336 -4.11 12.72 -0.59
C ASP A 336 -5.37 13.56 -0.87
N GLU A 337 -5.33 14.87 -0.58
CA GLU A 337 -6.42 15.81 -0.87
C GLU A 337 -6.36 16.43 -2.26
N ARG A 338 -5.40 16.04 -3.10
CA ARG A 338 -5.22 16.51 -4.49
C ARG A 338 -5.11 18.03 -4.59
N ARG A 339 -4.39 18.64 -3.67
CA ARG A 339 -4.21 20.10 -3.61
C ARG A 339 -2.98 20.60 -4.39
N VAL A 340 -2.12 19.71 -4.87
CA VAL A 340 -0.89 20.06 -5.61
C VAL A 340 -1.13 20.53 -7.05
N CYS A 341 -2.33 20.37 -7.59
CA CYS A 341 -2.69 20.78 -8.95
C CYS A 341 -4.10 21.35 -8.99
N LYS A 342 -4.38 22.21 -9.97
CA LYS A 342 -5.69 22.85 -10.13
C LYS A 342 -6.71 21.93 -10.80
N ILE A 343 -6.27 21.11 -11.75
CA ILE A 343 -7.13 20.24 -12.56
C ILE A 343 -6.61 18.80 -12.46
N PRO A 344 -7.01 18.02 -11.44
CA PRO A 344 -6.48 16.67 -11.21
C PRO A 344 -6.70 15.66 -12.35
N MET A 345 -7.53 15.98 -13.34
CA MET A 345 -7.81 15.10 -14.49
C MET A 345 -6.78 15.23 -15.61
N ASP A 346 -6.02 16.33 -15.63
CA ASP A 346 -5.01 16.69 -16.63
C ASP A 346 -3.61 16.80 -16.00
N SER A 347 -3.47 16.33 -14.76
CA SER A 347 -2.23 16.38 -14.00
C SER A 347 -1.86 14.97 -13.51
N THR A 348 -0.61 14.60 -13.69
CA THR A 348 -0.02 13.39 -13.10
C THR A 348 0.80 13.78 -11.87
N VAL A 349 0.42 13.26 -10.71
CA VAL A 349 1.13 13.53 -9.44
C VAL A 349 1.98 12.33 -9.08
N CYS A 350 3.29 12.56 -8.97
CA CYS A 350 4.27 11.58 -8.53
C CYS A 350 4.91 12.06 -7.23
N TYR A 351 5.24 11.13 -6.31
CA TYR A 351 5.81 11.50 -5.03
C TYR A 351 6.89 10.53 -4.54
N PHE A 352 7.79 11.03 -3.70
CA PHE A 352 8.78 10.24 -2.99
C PHE A 352 9.12 10.89 -1.64
N PHE A 353 9.30 10.07 -0.61
CA PHE A 353 9.64 10.50 0.74
C PHE A 353 11.03 9.97 1.09
N PHE A 354 12.02 10.85 1.18
CA PHE A 354 13.37 10.48 1.58
C PHE A 354 13.39 10.07 3.06
N LYS A 355 14.25 9.11 3.40
CA LYS A 355 14.39 8.56 4.75
C LYS A 355 15.87 8.37 5.13
N ASP A 356 16.27 8.86 6.29
CA ASP A 356 17.58 8.58 6.91
C ASP A 356 17.47 7.42 7.91
N GLY A 357 17.38 6.18 7.40
CA GLY A 357 17.32 4.95 8.21
C GLY A 357 18.70 4.35 8.51
N GLN A 358 18.85 3.69 9.67
CA GLN A 358 20.11 3.11 10.18
C GLN A 358 20.76 2.04 9.28
N GLU A 359 20.03 1.46 8.31
CA GLU A 359 20.57 0.38 7.47
C GLU A 359 20.79 0.76 5.99
N GLN A 360 20.04 1.71 5.39
CA GLN A 360 20.33 2.28 4.06
C GLN A 360 19.69 3.68 3.89
N ARG A 361 20.48 4.69 3.48
CA ARG A 361 19.98 6.00 3.04
C ARG A 361 19.33 5.89 1.67
N THR A 362 18.21 6.58 1.47
CA THR A 362 17.59 6.74 0.14
C THR A 362 18.45 7.62 -0.77
N HIS A 363 18.59 7.24 -2.04
CA HIS A 363 19.37 7.96 -3.04
C HIS A 363 18.46 8.69 -4.04
N GLY A 364 19.00 9.68 -4.75
CA GLY A 364 18.28 10.41 -5.80
C GLY A 364 17.79 9.51 -6.95
N THR A 365 18.48 8.40 -7.21
CA THR A 365 18.04 7.36 -8.16
C THR A 365 16.76 6.67 -7.73
N ASP A 366 16.56 6.44 -6.42
CA ASP A 366 15.34 5.86 -5.88
C ASP A 366 14.16 6.80 -6.08
N ALA A 367 14.36 8.09 -5.83
CA ALA A 367 13.34 9.12 -6.05
C ALA A 367 12.94 9.21 -7.52
N LEU A 368 13.90 9.28 -8.44
CA LEU A 368 13.60 9.33 -9.88
C LEU A 368 12.96 8.03 -10.38
N SER A 369 13.40 6.87 -9.89
CA SER A 369 12.81 5.58 -10.24
C SER A 369 11.35 5.51 -9.78
N ALA A 370 11.06 5.91 -8.54
CA ALA A 370 9.70 5.96 -8.02
C ALA A 370 8.80 6.94 -8.80
N VAL A 371 9.33 8.12 -9.17
CA VAL A 371 8.61 9.10 -9.98
C VAL A 371 8.29 8.55 -11.36
N LEU A 372 9.26 7.93 -12.04
CA LEU A 372 9.07 7.33 -13.35
C LEU A 372 8.14 6.12 -13.30
N HIS A 373 8.25 5.28 -12.27
CA HIS A 373 7.33 4.18 -12.05
C HIS A 373 5.89 4.70 -11.94
N GLN A 374 5.63 5.69 -11.08
CA GLN A 374 4.30 6.30 -10.95
C GLN A 374 3.82 6.94 -12.25
N LEU A 375 4.72 7.62 -12.98
CA LEU A 375 4.38 8.22 -14.26
C LEU A 375 3.95 7.14 -15.26
N PHE A 376 4.70 6.05 -15.38
CA PHE A 376 4.41 4.95 -16.33
C PHE A 376 3.23 4.09 -15.91
N GLU A 377 2.96 3.93 -14.60
CA GLU A 377 1.79 3.21 -14.12
C GLU A 377 0.48 3.94 -14.47
N ASN A 378 0.54 5.28 -14.57
CA ASN A 378 -0.62 6.14 -14.79
C ASN A 378 -0.73 6.68 -16.22
N THR A 379 0.25 6.42 -17.10
CA THR A 379 0.33 6.97 -18.46
C THR A 379 0.84 5.94 -19.48
N GLY A 380 0.76 6.26 -20.77
CA GLY A 380 1.36 5.45 -21.85
C GLY A 380 2.86 5.71 -22.08
N LEU A 381 3.54 6.48 -21.20
CA LEU A 381 4.86 7.07 -21.48
C LEU A 381 6.04 6.11 -21.28
N ILE A 382 5.81 4.87 -20.84
CA ILE A 382 6.87 3.87 -20.64
C ILE A 382 7.74 3.68 -21.90
N THR A 383 7.17 3.96 -23.07
CA THR A 383 7.84 3.90 -24.36
C THR A 383 9.04 4.86 -24.47
N TYR A 384 9.05 5.96 -23.72
CA TYR A 384 10.19 6.89 -23.64
C TYR A 384 11.40 6.29 -22.93
N ALA A 385 11.19 5.34 -22.02
CA ALA A 385 12.26 4.69 -21.27
C ALA A 385 12.78 3.41 -21.95
N LEU A 386 12.03 2.80 -22.87
CA LEU A 386 12.45 1.56 -23.56
C LEU A 386 13.81 1.65 -24.28
N PRO A 387 14.16 2.73 -25.02
CA PRO A 387 15.48 2.83 -25.65
C PRO A 387 16.61 2.80 -24.62
N SER A 388 16.45 3.52 -23.51
CA SER A 388 17.40 3.55 -22.40
C SER A 388 17.47 2.18 -21.71
N TYR A 389 16.32 1.54 -21.46
CA TYR A 389 16.27 0.21 -20.86
C TYR A 389 16.93 -0.86 -21.73
N ARG A 390 16.87 -0.77 -23.06
CA ARG A 390 17.61 -1.68 -23.95
C ARG A 390 19.12 -1.58 -23.80
N ASN A 391 19.63 -0.39 -23.44
CA ASN A 391 21.06 -0.15 -23.26
C ASN A 391 21.53 -0.51 -21.85
N TYR A 392 20.76 -0.15 -20.83
CA TYR A 392 21.15 -0.28 -19.42
C TYR A 392 20.60 -1.55 -18.75
N GLY A 393 19.50 -2.12 -19.25
CA GLY A 393 18.76 -3.19 -18.58
C GLY A 393 18.37 -2.79 -17.16
N LYS A 394 18.44 -3.75 -16.22
CA LYS A 394 18.14 -3.51 -14.79
C LYS A 394 19.01 -2.43 -14.14
N LYS A 395 20.19 -2.15 -14.68
CA LYS A 395 21.09 -1.08 -14.20
C LYS A 395 20.58 0.32 -14.53
N LEU A 396 19.48 0.45 -15.29
CA LEU A 396 18.85 1.74 -15.54
C LEU A 396 18.43 2.42 -14.22
N ARG A 397 18.01 1.64 -13.22
CA ARG A 397 17.67 2.13 -11.88
C ARG A 397 18.83 2.90 -11.22
N ASP A 398 20.07 2.55 -11.55
CA ASP A 398 21.26 3.17 -10.98
C ASP A 398 21.78 4.35 -11.83
N ALA A 399 21.23 4.55 -13.03
CA ALA A 399 21.69 5.53 -14.00
C ALA A 399 21.00 6.90 -13.81
N PHE A 400 21.37 7.62 -12.75
CA PHE A 400 20.75 8.89 -12.34
C PHE A 400 20.50 9.87 -13.50
N SER A 401 21.54 10.20 -14.26
CA SER A 401 21.43 11.13 -15.39
C SER A 401 20.44 10.65 -16.44
N GLU A 402 20.40 9.35 -16.72
CA GLU A 402 19.47 8.79 -17.72
C GLU A 402 18.03 8.81 -17.23
N LEU A 403 17.79 8.46 -15.95
CA LEU A 403 16.45 8.57 -15.34
C LEU A 403 15.94 10.01 -15.39
N TRP A 404 16.80 11.00 -15.12
CA TRP A 404 16.46 12.41 -15.25
C TRP A 404 16.05 12.78 -16.69
N GLU A 405 16.86 12.39 -17.68
CA GLU A 405 16.54 12.68 -19.09
C GLU A 405 15.26 11.97 -19.54
N ILE A 406 14.98 10.76 -19.07
CA ILE A 406 13.70 10.07 -19.32
C ILE A 406 12.53 10.90 -18.77
N LEU A 407 12.63 11.41 -17.54
CA LEU A 407 11.59 12.23 -16.92
C LEU A 407 11.33 13.50 -17.75
N VAL A 408 12.39 14.24 -18.12
CA VAL A 408 12.27 15.45 -18.92
C VAL A 408 11.69 15.16 -20.31
N ARG A 409 12.11 14.06 -20.95
CA ARG A 409 11.55 13.63 -22.25
C ARG A 409 10.07 13.26 -22.14
N SER A 410 9.68 12.58 -21.07
CA SER A 410 8.29 12.18 -20.81
C SER A 410 7.41 13.40 -20.51
N ALA A 411 7.93 14.39 -19.80
CA ALA A 411 7.20 15.63 -19.51
C ALA A 411 6.92 16.47 -20.76
N ARG A 412 7.71 16.33 -21.83
CA ARG A 412 7.51 17.02 -23.12
C ARG A 412 6.45 16.38 -24.00
N ASP A 413 5.86 15.26 -23.59
CA ASP A 413 4.75 14.65 -24.32
C ASP A 413 3.51 15.54 -24.22
N SER A 414 2.85 15.81 -25.36
CA SER A 414 1.70 16.71 -25.41
C SER A 414 0.43 16.13 -24.77
N GLU A 415 0.35 14.82 -24.59
CA GLU A 415 -0.82 14.11 -24.06
C GLU A 415 -0.79 13.93 -22.53
N VAL A 416 0.37 14.10 -21.89
CA VAL A 416 0.51 13.90 -20.43
C VAL A 416 -0.05 15.06 -19.59
N GLY A 417 -0.11 16.26 -20.18
CA GLY A 417 -0.50 17.46 -19.45
C GLY A 417 0.56 17.87 -18.42
N GLU A 418 0.11 18.23 -17.21
CA GLU A 418 0.99 18.66 -16.13
C GLU A 418 1.57 17.45 -15.37
N ILE A 419 2.87 17.46 -15.07
CA ILE A 419 3.49 16.50 -14.16
C ILE A 419 3.92 17.25 -12.90
N VAL A 420 3.46 16.80 -11.74
CA VAL A 420 3.83 17.35 -10.44
C VAL A 420 4.59 16.32 -9.63
N CYS A 421 5.84 16.61 -9.31
CA CYS A 421 6.72 15.78 -8.49
C CYS A 421 6.82 16.34 -7.07
N VAL A 422 6.38 15.58 -6.06
CA VAL A 422 6.52 15.93 -4.64
C VAL A 422 7.65 15.13 -4.01
N LEU A 423 8.73 15.79 -3.63
CA LEU A 423 9.91 15.18 -3.01
C LEU A 423 10.03 15.66 -1.56
N ASP A 424 9.66 14.83 -0.61
CA ASP A 424 9.63 15.18 0.81
C ASP A 424 10.94 14.81 1.51
N ALA A 425 11.39 15.69 2.43
CA ALA A 425 12.56 15.51 3.28
C ALA A 425 13.88 15.35 2.52
N LEU A 426 14.14 16.19 1.50
CA LEU A 426 15.37 16.14 0.69
C LEU A 426 16.66 16.19 1.54
N ASP A 427 16.61 16.77 2.75
CA ASP A 427 17.72 16.76 3.68
C ASP A 427 18.13 15.35 4.16
N GLU A 428 17.24 14.36 4.06
CA GLU A 428 17.47 12.95 4.40
C GLU A 428 18.04 12.12 3.22
N CYS A 429 18.19 12.72 2.03
CA CYS A 429 18.88 12.10 0.90
C CYS A 429 20.39 12.00 1.16
N GLU A 430 21.02 10.91 0.69
CA GLU A 430 22.49 10.78 0.70
C GLU A 430 23.16 12.02 0.06
N GLN A 431 24.25 12.50 0.66
CA GLN A 431 24.81 13.83 0.38
C GLN A 431 25.23 14.02 -1.09
N ASN A 432 25.92 13.04 -1.69
CA ASN A 432 26.34 13.15 -3.09
C ASN A 432 25.15 13.04 -4.05
N ALA A 433 24.19 12.17 -3.76
CA ALA A 433 22.97 12.03 -4.54
C ALA A 433 22.08 13.27 -4.44
N ARG A 434 22.01 13.89 -3.26
CA ARG A 434 21.32 15.16 -2.99
C ARG A 434 21.92 16.28 -3.83
N LYS A 435 23.25 16.37 -3.86
CA LYS A 435 23.98 17.34 -4.69
C LYS A 435 23.65 17.16 -6.17
N GLN A 436 23.74 15.93 -6.70
CA GLN A 436 23.41 15.63 -8.09
C GLN A 436 21.96 16.01 -8.45
N LEU A 437 21.01 15.70 -7.58
CA LEU A 437 19.60 16.06 -7.78
C LEU A 437 19.38 17.57 -7.79
N THR A 438 20.00 18.27 -6.84
CA THR A 438 19.89 19.73 -6.76
C THR A 438 20.52 20.40 -7.97
N GLU A 439 21.70 19.95 -8.42
CA GLU A 439 22.35 20.46 -9.63
C GLU A 439 21.49 20.26 -10.89
N LYS A 440 20.85 19.09 -11.05
CA LYS A 440 19.93 18.84 -12.16
C LYS A 440 18.68 19.72 -12.11
N LEU A 441 18.07 19.89 -10.95
CA LEU A 441 16.93 20.79 -10.74
C LEU A 441 17.32 22.23 -11.10
N VAL A 442 18.43 22.73 -10.56
CA VAL A 442 18.91 24.09 -10.81
C VAL A 442 19.19 24.30 -12.30
N SER A 443 19.90 23.35 -12.93
CA SER A 443 20.21 23.41 -14.36
C SER A 443 18.95 23.43 -15.22
N PHE A 444 17.96 22.60 -14.90
CA PHE A 444 16.69 22.53 -15.62
C PHE A 444 15.88 23.83 -15.50
N PHE A 445 15.67 24.33 -14.27
CA PHE A 445 14.88 25.54 -14.06
C PHE A 445 15.59 26.82 -14.52
N SER A 446 16.92 26.86 -14.52
CA SER A 446 17.67 28.02 -15.04
C SER A 446 17.60 28.15 -16.57
N GLN A 447 17.26 27.06 -17.28
CA GLN A 447 17.11 27.07 -18.75
C GLN A 447 15.69 27.41 -19.21
N ILE A 448 14.74 27.54 -18.28
CA ILE A 448 13.35 27.86 -18.60
C ILE A 448 13.21 29.38 -18.58
N GLU A 449 13.07 30.00 -19.75
CA GLU A 449 12.74 31.43 -19.84
C GLU A 449 11.27 31.65 -19.44
N PRO A 450 10.96 32.66 -18.60
CA PRO A 450 9.59 32.97 -18.17
C PRO A 450 8.61 33.32 -19.31
N HIS A 451 9.14 33.59 -20.51
CA HIS A 451 8.38 34.10 -21.65
C HIS A 451 8.38 33.16 -22.86
N ASP A 452 9.05 32.01 -22.77
CA ASP A 452 8.95 30.99 -23.80
C ASP A 452 7.65 30.20 -23.65
N ASN A 453 6.91 30.13 -24.75
CA ASN A 453 5.62 29.47 -24.91
C ASN A 453 5.59 28.11 -24.18
N PRO A 454 4.62 27.82 -23.28
CA PRO A 454 4.69 26.66 -22.39
C PRO A 454 4.48 25.38 -23.21
N SER A 455 5.59 24.77 -23.63
CA SER A 455 5.55 23.50 -24.37
C SER A 455 5.20 22.32 -23.45
N PHE A 456 5.40 22.46 -22.12
CA PHE A 456 5.03 21.49 -21.10
C PHE A 456 5.15 22.05 -19.66
N ALA A 457 4.52 21.39 -18.69
CA ALA A 457 4.55 21.77 -17.28
C ALA A 457 5.08 20.61 -16.40
N LEU A 458 6.37 20.69 -16.03
CA LEU A 458 7.00 19.82 -15.04
C LEU A 458 7.28 20.62 -13.77
N LYS A 459 6.51 20.35 -12.73
CA LYS A 459 6.61 21.06 -11.45
C LYS A 459 7.22 20.18 -10.37
N PHE A 460 7.96 20.82 -9.47
CA PHE A 460 8.51 20.16 -8.30
C PHE A 460 8.08 20.89 -7.04
N LEU A 461 7.62 20.14 -6.03
CA LEU A 461 7.50 20.59 -4.65
C LEU A 461 8.53 19.82 -3.84
N ILE A 462 9.47 20.53 -3.23
CA ILE A 462 10.52 19.94 -2.40
C ILE A 462 10.32 20.40 -0.97
N THR A 463 10.42 19.49 0.00
CA THR A 463 10.50 19.87 1.42
C THR A 463 11.87 19.55 1.98
N SER A 464 12.39 20.40 2.87
CA SER A 464 13.61 20.08 3.63
C SER A 464 13.72 20.89 4.93
N ARG A 465 14.77 20.61 5.70
CA ARG A 465 15.30 21.54 6.72
C ARG A 465 16.06 22.71 6.09
N PRO A 466 16.20 23.84 6.80
CA PRO A 466 17.00 24.99 6.36
C PRO A 466 18.49 24.75 6.57
N TYR A 467 19.08 23.85 5.78
CA TYR A 467 20.53 23.68 5.78
C TYR A 467 21.16 24.66 4.80
N ASP A 468 22.25 25.32 5.23
CA ASP A 468 22.95 26.35 4.46
C ASP A 468 23.36 25.86 3.06
N ASP A 469 23.72 24.58 2.93
CA ASP A 469 24.12 24.00 1.65
C ASP A 469 22.95 23.91 0.66
N LEU A 470 21.75 23.58 1.13
CA LEU A 470 20.54 23.59 0.30
C LEU A 470 20.13 25.01 -0.07
N GLU A 471 20.21 25.96 0.87
CA GLU A 471 19.92 27.37 0.56
C GLU A 471 20.86 27.92 -0.50
N GLN A 472 22.17 27.69 -0.35
CA GLN A 472 23.17 28.09 -1.33
C GLN A 472 22.93 27.47 -2.70
N ASN A 473 22.55 26.18 -2.75
CA ASN A 473 22.31 25.50 -4.02
C ASN A 473 21.05 25.99 -4.74
N PHE A 474 19.99 26.38 -4.02
CA PHE A 474 18.75 26.87 -4.63
C PHE A 474 18.74 28.39 -4.87
N GLN A 475 19.66 29.17 -4.30
CA GLN A 475 19.78 30.62 -4.56
C GLN A 475 19.76 31.03 -6.05
N PRO A 476 20.40 30.30 -6.99
CA PRO A 476 20.38 30.66 -8.41
C PRO A 476 18.97 30.71 -9.02
N LEU A 477 17.96 30.10 -8.37
CA LEU A 477 16.59 30.00 -8.88
C LEU A 477 15.66 31.12 -8.40
N SER A 478 16.18 32.19 -7.80
CA SER A 478 15.37 33.26 -7.18
C SER A 478 14.33 33.94 -8.10
N GLY A 479 14.41 33.77 -9.42
CA GLY A 479 13.42 34.29 -10.40
C GLY A 479 12.44 33.28 -10.99
N VAL A 480 12.66 31.97 -10.78
CA VAL A 480 11.89 30.85 -11.38
C VAL A 480 11.48 29.79 -10.36
N SER A 481 11.90 29.96 -9.10
CA SER A 481 11.48 29.15 -7.97
C SER A 481 10.80 30.01 -6.93
N THR A 482 9.86 29.42 -6.22
CA THR A 482 9.23 30.00 -5.06
C THR A 482 9.88 29.38 -3.83
N TYR A 483 10.51 30.19 -2.97
CA TYR A 483 11.03 29.75 -1.67
C TYR A 483 10.03 30.10 -0.57
N LEU A 484 9.59 29.07 0.16
CA LEU A 484 8.74 29.16 1.34
C LEU A 484 9.55 28.70 2.55
N HIS A 485 10.18 29.65 3.25
CA HIS A 485 10.76 29.38 4.57
C HIS A 485 9.72 29.66 5.65
N PHE A 486 9.51 28.68 6.52
CA PHE A 486 8.70 28.82 7.72
C PHE A 486 9.61 28.83 8.94
N ASP A 487 9.92 30.03 9.40
CA ASP A 487 10.50 30.25 10.71
C ASP A 487 9.38 30.27 11.76
N GLY A 488 9.67 29.76 12.96
CA GLY A 488 8.67 29.61 14.04
C GLY A 488 8.05 30.93 14.48
N ASP A 489 8.72 32.05 14.22
CA ASP A 489 8.35 33.37 14.76
C ASP A 489 7.25 34.07 13.94
N ASP A 490 7.27 33.99 12.60
CA ASP A 490 6.39 34.76 11.72
C ASP A 490 4.93 34.27 11.70
N LYS A 491 4.69 32.98 12.03
CA LYS A 491 3.34 32.37 12.09
C LYS A 491 3.06 31.69 13.44
N SER A 492 3.80 32.04 14.49
CA SER A 492 3.74 31.44 15.84
C SER A 492 2.31 31.28 16.41
N GLN A 493 1.45 32.29 16.22
CA GLN A 493 0.04 32.22 16.69
C GLN A 493 -0.80 31.19 15.93
N ILE A 494 -0.66 31.10 14.61
CA ILE A 494 -1.38 30.13 13.76
C ILE A 494 -0.87 28.72 14.06
N ILE A 495 0.45 28.55 14.14
CA ILE A 495 1.09 27.28 14.51
C ILE A 495 0.63 26.83 15.90
N GLY A 496 0.51 27.75 16.86
CA GLY A 496 -0.01 27.46 18.20
C GLY A 496 -1.45 26.95 18.20
N GLN A 497 -2.33 27.52 17.37
CA GLN A 497 -3.71 27.06 17.21
C GLN A 497 -3.78 25.66 16.56
N GLU A 498 -2.92 25.39 15.56
CA GLU A 498 -2.85 24.06 14.94
C GLU A 498 -2.31 23.00 15.91
N ILE A 499 -1.32 23.34 16.73
CA ILE A 499 -0.82 22.46 17.78
C ILE A 499 -1.93 22.11 18.78
N ASP A 500 -2.82 23.05 19.11
CA ASP A 500 -3.96 22.80 19.99
C ASP A 500 -4.94 21.78 19.39
N LEU A 501 -5.20 21.85 18.07
CA LEU A 501 -6.01 20.87 17.35
C LEU A 501 -5.36 19.48 17.38
N VAL A 502 -4.04 19.40 17.18
CA VAL A 502 -3.29 18.14 17.24
C VAL A 502 -3.30 17.54 18.63
N ILE A 503 -3.15 18.36 19.68
CA ILE A 503 -3.25 17.92 21.08
C ILE A 503 -4.63 17.32 21.33
N ASP A 504 -5.71 18.01 20.97
CA ASP A 504 -7.07 17.51 21.19
C ASP A 504 -7.34 16.20 20.43
N ALA A 505 -6.84 16.09 19.21
CA ALA A 505 -7.00 14.88 18.40
C ALA A 505 -6.20 13.69 18.95
N LYS A 506 -5.00 13.91 19.51
CA LYS A 506 -4.11 12.84 20.00
C LYS A 506 -4.34 12.45 21.46
N ILE A 507 -4.93 13.31 22.30
CA ILE A 507 -5.14 13.01 23.72
C ILE A 507 -6.00 11.75 23.97
N PRO A 508 -7.08 11.49 23.23
CA PRO A 508 -7.86 10.26 23.42
C PRO A 508 -7.07 8.97 23.18
N SER A 509 -6.08 8.96 22.28
CA SER A 509 -5.24 7.79 22.04
C SER A 509 -4.06 7.70 23.00
N ILE A 510 -3.42 8.82 23.35
CA ILE A 510 -2.26 8.85 24.26
C ILE A 510 -2.68 8.63 25.73
N ALA A 511 -3.84 9.15 26.13
CA ALA A 511 -4.36 9.08 27.49
C ALA A 511 -5.67 8.26 27.56
N GLY A 512 -5.73 7.17 26.78
CA GLY A 512 -6.89 6.29 26.66
C GLY A 512 -7.38 5.69 27.98
N ASP A 513 -6.49 5.49 28.95
CA ASP A 513 -6.85 4.93 30.26
C ASP A 513 -7.31 5.99 31.28
N PHE A 514 -7.19 7.27 30.95
CA PHE A 514 -7.56 8.37 31.83
C PHE A 514 -9.05 8.71 31.69
N SER A 515 -9.64 9.24 32.77
CA SER A 515 -10.99 9.77 32.75
C SER A 515 -11.10 10.95 31.77
N ASP A 516 -12.30 11.24 31.27
CA ASP A 516 -12.51 12.38 30.36
C ASP A 516 -12.12 13.71 31.02
N GLU A 517 -12.28 13.82 32.35
CA GLU A 517 -11.87 14.99 33.13
C GLU A 517 -10.35 15.13 33.19
N ASP A 518 -9.63 14.02 33.39
CA ASP A 518 -8.17 14.00 33.39
C ASP A 518 -7.60 14.26 31.99
N ARG A 519 -8.19 13.68 30.93
CA ARG A 519 -7.83 13.97 29.54
C ARG A 519 -7.99 15.46 29.22
N LYS A 520 -9.12 16.06 29.64
CA LYS A 520 -9.37 17.49 29.48
C LYS A 520 -8.34 18.32 30.24
N ARG A 521 -7.94 17.91 31.44
CA ARG A 521 -6.91 18.57 32.25
C ARG A 521 -5.52 18.47 31.62
N ILE A 522 -5.17 17.32 31.04
CA ILE A 522 -3.91 17.11 30.32
C ILE A 522 -3.87 17.97 29.05
N SER A 523 -4.92 17.94 28.22
CA SER A 523 -5.04 18.81 27.04
C SER A 523 -4.87 20.29 27.43
N GLN A 524 -5.64 20.77 28.41
CA GLN A 524 -5.53 22.15 28.90
C GLN A 524 -4.15 22.53 29.42
N ARG A 525 -3.40 21.56 29.98
CA ARG A 525 -2.06 21.80 30.51
C ARG A 525 -1.03 21.85 29.38
N LEU A 526 -1.10 20.94 28.41
CA LEU A 526 -0.24 20.95 27.22
C LEU A 526 -0.45 22.23 26.39
N LYS A 527 -1.71 22.68 26.28
CA LYS A 527 -2.07 23.93 25.60
C LYS A 527 -1.64 25.21 26.31
N LYS A 528 -1.10 25.13 27.54
CA LYS A 528 -0.62 26.28 28.32
C LYS A 528 0.91 26.36 28.38
N MET A 529 1.63 25.43 27.76
CA MET A 529 3.10 25.45 27.75
C MET A 529 3.59 26.40 26.66
N ASP A 530 4.52 27.29 26.99
CA ASP A 530 5.21 28.15 26.01
C ASP A 530 6.38 27.36 25.38
N ASN A 531 6.66 27.59 24.08
CA ASN A 531 7.63 26.85 23.24
C ASN A 531 7.30 25.36 22.99
N ARG A 532 6.22 25.11 22.25
CA ARG A 532 5.69 23.77 21.97
C ARG A 532 6.39 23.12 20.77
N VAL A 533 7.13 22.05 21.02
CA VAL A 533 7.51 21.07 19.99
C VAL A 533 6.77 19.78 20.30
N VAL A 534 5.76 19.44 19.50
CA VAL A 534 5.10 18.13 19.63
C VAL A 534 6.05 17.10 19.06
N MET A 535 6.84 16.47 19.94
CA MET A 535 7.57 15.27 19.60
C MET A 535 6.53 14.18 19.27
N SER A 536 6.43 13.79 18.00
CA SER A 536 5.87 12.48 17.68
C SER A 536 6.80 11.46 18.32
N PRO A 537 6.32 10.52 19.14
CA PRO A 537 7.15 9.40 19.55
C PRO A 537 7.53 8.63 18.28
N SER A 538 8.81 8.63 17.95
CA SER A 538 9.39 7.55 17.16
C SER A 538 9.19 6.26 17.95
N PRO A 539 8.71 5.16 17.36
CA PRO A 539 8.51 3.88 18.06
C PRO A 539 9.83 3.15 18.35
N SER A 540 10.87 3.88 18.72
CA SER A 540 12.20 3.35 19.04
C SER A 540 12.73 3.99 20.32
N LEU A 541 12.23 3.48 21.44
CA LEU A 541 12.87 3.38 22.77
C LEU A 541 11.77 3.41 23.84
N TRP A 542 11.16 2.26 24.12
CA TRP A 542 10.83 1.74 25.46
C TRP A 542 10.64 0.23 25.38
#